data_AF-A0A170X2A6-F1
#
_entry.id   AF-A0A170X2A6-F1
#
_cell.length_a   1.000
_cell.length_b   1.000
_cell.length_c   1.000
_cell.angle_alpha   90.00
_cell.angle_beta   90.00
_cell.angle_gamma   90.00
#
_symmetry.space_group_name_H-M   'P 1'
#
loop_
_entity.id
_entity.type
_entity.pdbx_description
1 polymer ?
#
loop_
_entity_poly.entity_id
_entity_poly.type
_entity_poly.pdbx_seq_one_letter_code
_entity_poly.pdbx_strand_id
1 'polypeptide(L)'
;LVLCSDFLGSILPMFHTAEVRPNELVQCSYKSWKHVPLMHHVFCYQPTPMAPQFSHDEHSSSLRAIPESVEIKDLQGQTHKLKIDILGAEETWQTPSLLLVSLINSTSKIVFSQVHLEMAPSQYESDDKKRQALEKSDRARLEILCDVLGSHLGLQCSIKQSPITFTNAYFLGNH
;
A
#
# COMPACT_ATOMS: atom_id res chain seq x y z
N LEU A 1 -11.51 1.44 5.02
CA LEU A 1 -10.21 2.07 5.34
C LEU A 1 -9.35 2.03 4.10
N VAL A 2 -9.45 3.04 3.25
CA VAL A 2 -8.51 3.21 2.12
C VAL A 2 -7.40 4.13 2.61
N LEU A 3 -6.19 3.59 2.77
CA LEU A 3 -5.03 4.35 3.24
C LEU A 3 -4.45 5.16 2.07
N CYS A 4 -4.88 6.43 1.97
CA CYS A 4 -4.29 7.55 1.22
C CYS A 4 -3.72 7.30 -0.20
N SER A 5 -4.20 6.34 -0.99
CA SER A 5 -3.65 6.01 -2.32
C SER A 5 -3.54 7.23 -3.25
N ASP A 6 -4.53 8.12 -3.23
CA ASP A 6 -4.65 9.21 -4.19
C ASP A 6 -3.63 10.33 -3.96
N PHE A 7 -3.05 10.41 -2.76
CA PHE A 7 -2.01 11.39 -2.42
C PHE A 7 -0.60 10.87 -2.73
N LEU A 8 -0.45 9.58 -3.09
CA LEU A 8 0.84 8.97 -3.32
C LEU A 8 1.60 9.66 -4.47
N GLY A 9 0.92 9.99 -5.56
CA GLY A 9 1.52 10.70 -6.70
C GLY A 9 1.98 12.13 -6.38
N SER A 10 1.44 12.76 -5.33
CA SER A 10 1.91 14.08 -4.87
C SER A 10 3.21 14.00 -4.06
N ILE A 11 3.41 12.91 -3.31
CA ILE A 11 4.64 12.70 -2.52
C ILE A 11 5.72 12.02 -3.36
N LEU A 12 5.32 11.04 -4.16
CA LEU A 12 6.18 10.26 -5.02
C LEU A 12 5.73 10.45 -6.47
N PRO A 13 6.23 11.48 -7.17
CA PRO A 13 5.82 11.76 -8.54
C PRO A 13 5.91 10.54 -9.43
N MET A 14 6.94 9.68 -9.31
CA MET A 14 7.05 8.45 -10.11
C MET A 14 5.84 7.50 -10.04
N PHE A 15 4.98 7.67 -9.03
CA PHE A 15 3.66 7.04 -8.93
C PHE A 15 2.60 7.88 -9.68
N HIS A 16 2.86 8.22 -10.95
CA HIS A 16 1.84 8.81 -11.83
C HIS A 16 0.90 7.71 -12.33
N THR A 17 -0.41 7.92 -12.17
CA THR A 17 -1.42 6.96 -12.61
C THR A 17 -1.48 6.88 -14.15
N ALA A 18 -1.07 5.76 -14.75
CA ALA A 18 -1.20 5.52 -16.20
C ALA A 18 -2.45 4.70 -16.57
N GLU A 19 -2.79 3.68 -15.78
CA GLU A 19 -3.99 2.84 -15.93
C GLU A 19 -4.44 2.37 -14.55
N VAL A 20 -5.74 2.45 -14.24
CA VAL A 20 -6.31 1.94 -12.98
C VAL A 20 -7.11 0.68 -13.28
N ARG A 21 -6.65 -0.47 -12.79
CA ARG A 21 -7.45 -1.70 -12.71
C ARG A 21 -7.88 -1.91 -11.26
N PRO A 22 -9.11 -1.49 -10.89
CA PRO A 22 -9.58 -1.68 -9.53
C PRO A 22 -9.87 -3.16 -9.29
N ASN A 23 -9.70 -3.61 -8.05
CA ASN A 23 -10.14 -4.93 -7.58
C ASN A 23 -9.50 -6.11 -8.32
N GLU A 24 -8.18 -6.06 -8.54
CA GLU A 24 -7.42 -7.23 -9.00
C GLU A 24 -7.02 -8.11 -7.81
N LEU A 25 -7.14 -9.43 -7.97
CA LEU A 25 -6.73 -10.37 -6.92
C LEU A 25 -5.26 -10.72 -7.13
N VAL A 26 -4.42 -10.38 -6.14
CA VAL A 26 -2.96 -10.58 -6.21
C VAL A 26 -2.42 -11.30 -4.97
N GLN A 27 -1.16 -11.71 -5.02
CA GLN A 27 -0.44 -12.25 -3.88
C GLN A 27 0.48 -11.17 -3.30
N CYS A 28 0.38 -10.91 -2.00
CA CYS A 28 1.18 -9.90 -1.33
C CYS A 28 2.00 -10.47 -0.19
N SER A 29 3.14 -9.82 0.04
CA SER A 29 4.00 -10.06 1.21
C SER A 29 4.04 -8.85 2.14
N TYR A 30 4.08 -9.11 3.44
CA TYR A 30 4.22 -8.12 4.50
C TYR A 30 4.91 -8.76 5.71
N LYS A 31 6.10 -8.27 6.11
CA LYS A 31 6.92 -8.89 7.16
C LYS A 31 7.06 -10.42 6.93
N SER A 32 6.58 -11.23 7.88
CA SER A 32 6.58 -12.70 7.83
C SER A 32 5.43 -13.29 6.99
N TRP A 33 4.42 -12.50 6.66
CA TRP A 33 3.32 -12.95 5.79
C TRP A 33 3.79 -12.97 4.33
N LYS A 34 3.55 -14.10 3.67
CA LYS A 34 3.87 -14.38 2.26
C LYS A 34 2.66 -15.01 1.59
N HIS A 35 2.50 -14.78 0.30
CA HIS A 35 1.42 -15.34 -0.51
C HIS A 35 0.04 -15.05 0.10
N VAL A 36 -0.17 -13.82 0.57
CA VAL A 36 -1.47 -13.41 1.11
C VAL A 36 -2.34 -12.93 -0.06
N PRO A 37 -3.48 -13.59 -0.35
CA PRO A 37 -4.43 -13.12 -1.35
C PRO A 37 -5.08 -11.83 -0.90
N LEU A 38 -4.84 -10.74 -1.64
CA LEU A 38 -5.43 -9.42 -1.39
C LEU A 38 -6.07 -8.86 -2.65
N MET A 39 -7.10 -8.04 -2.47
CA MET A 39 -7.57 -7.17 -3.54
C MET A 39 -6.61 -5.98 -3.65
N HIS A 40 -6.18 -5.67 -4.86
CA HIS A 40 -5.23 -4.62 -5.17
C HIS A 40 -5.87 -3.62 -6.13
N HIS A 41 -5.79 -2.34 -5.80
CA HIS A 41 -5.93 -1.27 -6.77
C HIS A 41 -4.63 -1.23 -7.57
N VAL A 42 -4.56 -1.99 -8.67
CA VAL A 42 -3.40 -1.95 -9.54
C VAL A 42 -3.47 -0.63 -10.29
N PHE A 43 -2.81 0.37 -9.73
CA PHE A 43 -2.29 1.45 -10.51
C PHE A 43 -1.11 0.87 -11.27
N CYS A 44 -1.23 0.81 -12.60
CA CYS A 44 -0.07 0.59 -13.44
C CYS A 44 0.82 1.84 -13.32
N TYR A 45 1.60 1.93 -12.26
CA TYR A 45 2.67 2.92 -12.15
C TYR A 45 3.78 2.44 -13.07
N GLN A 46 3.84 3.02 -14.27
CA GLN A 46 5.04 2.91 -15.09
C GLN A 46 6.01 3.97 -14.59
N PRO A 47 7.13 3.61 -13.93
CA PRO A 47 8.18 4.57 -13.69
C PRO A 47 8.64 5.07 -15.06
N THR A 48 8.44 6.37 -15.33
CA THR A 48 8.92 6.98 -16.56
C THR A 48 10.44 6.82 -16.60
N PRO A 49 11.03 6.20 -17.62
CA PRO A 49 12.49 6.06 -17.68
C PRO A 49 13.11 7.45 -17.72
N MET A 50 14.03 7.74 -16.80
CA MET A 50 14.72 9.04 -16.74
C MET A 50 15.73 9.26 -17.89
N ALA A 51 15.90 8.29 -18.80
CA ALA A 51 16.65 8.46 -20.04
C ALA A 51 16.23 7.44 -21.11
N PRO A 52 16.20 7.81 -22.41
CA PRO A 52 16.05 6.85 -23.49
C PRO A 52 17.40 6.18 -23.72
N GLN A 53 17.67 5.06 -23.05
CA GLN A 53 18.82 4.21 -23.40
C GLN A 53 18.34 2.78 -23.64
N PHE A 54 18.21 2.46 -24.92
CA PHE A 54 18.29 1.08 -25.39
C PHE A 54 19.73 0.61 -25.18
N SER A 55 20.04 0.10 -23.98
CA SER A 55 21.19 -0.76 -23.77
C SER A 55 20.70 -2.00 -23.06
N HIS A 56 20.66 -3.08 -23.84
CA HIS A 56 20.46 -4.44 -23.42
C HIS A 56 21.59 -4.80 -22.44
N ASP A 57 21.32 -4.84 -21.14
CA ASP A 57 22.22 -5.47 -20.16
C ASP A 57 21.47 -5.87 -18.88
N GLU A 58 22.06 -6.84 -18.21
CA GLU A 58 21.46 -7.89 -17.40
C GLU A 58 20.79 -7.49 -16.06
N HIS A 59 19.86 -8.35 -15.63
CA HIS A 59 19.55 -8.73 -14.25
C HIS A 59 19.78 -7.69 -13.14
N SER A 60 18.70 -7.07 -12.66
CA SER A 60 18.55 -6.74 -11.22
C SER A 60 17.19 -6.12 -10.87
N SER A 61 16.38 -6.93 -10.19
CA SER A 61 15.39 -6.58 -9.16
C SER A 61 14.49 -5.36 -9.42
N SER A 62 13.21 -5.66 -9.62
CA SER A 62 12.05 -4.79 -9.77
C SER A 62 11.70 -3.88 -8.57
N LEU A 63 12.70 -3.43 -7.80
CA LEU A 63 12.59 -2.42 -6.73
C LEU A 63 13.30 -1.10 -7.08
N ARG A 64 13.92 -1.01 -8.26
CA ARG A 64 14.70 0.15 -8.70
C ARG A 64 13.82 1.29 -9.23
N ALA A 65 13.15 2.01 -8.33
CA ALA A 65 12.73 3.40 -8.60
C ALA A 65 12.18 4.15 -7.38
N ILE A 66 11.86 3.51 -6.24
CA ILE A 66 11.41 4.28 -5.07
C ILE A 66 12.63 4.84 -4.34
N PRO A 67 12.75 6.18 -4.21
CA PRO A 67 13.83 6.76 -3.44
C PRO A 67 13.62 6.50 -1.94
N GLU A 68 14.71 6.33 -1.19
CA GLU A 68 14.64 6.19 0.28
C GLU A 68 14.09 7.44 0.97
N SER A 69 14.21 8.60 0.31
CA SER A 69 13.62 9.85 0.77
C SER A 69 13.29 10.80 -0.38
N VAL A 70 12.30 11.65 -0.19
CA VAL A 70 11.95 12.74 -1.09
C VAL A 70 11.92 14.08 -0.35
N GLU A 71 12.18 15.15 -1.08
CA GLU A 71 12.02 16.51 -0.59
C GLU A 71 10.78 17.13 -1.22
N ILE A 72 9.88 17.63 -0.38
CA ILE A 72 8.68 18.35 -0.81
C ILE A 72 8.73 19.78 -0.25
N LYS A 73 8.09 20.73 -0.94
CA LYS A 73 7.94 22.10 -0.44
C LYS A 73 6.52 22.35 0.02
N ASP A 74 6.36 22.98 1.18
CA ASP A 74 5.05 23.46 1.63
C ASP A 74 4.63 24.74 0.88
N LEU A 75 3.42 25.22 1.18
CA LEU A 75 2.87 26.45 0.59
C LEU A 75 3.66 27.71 0.97
N GLN A 76 4.42 27.66 2.07
CA GLN A 76 5.31 28.73 2.52
C GLN A 76 6.72 28.62 1.89
N GLY A 77 6.96 27.61 1.06
CA GLY A 77 8.23 27.35 0.40
C GLY A 77 9.28 26.64 1.25
N GLN A 78 8.94 26.18 2.46
CA GLN A 78 9.87 25.41 3.30
C GLN A 78 10.01 23.98 2.76
N THR A 79 11.24 23.49 2.72
CA THR A 79 11.54 22.12 2.29
C THR A 79 11.41 21.15 3.46
N HIS A 80 10.62 20.10 3.25
CA HIS A 80 10.42 19.00 4.16
C HIS A 80 11.00 17.72 3.54
N LYS A 81 11.80 17.00 4.31
CA LYS A 81 12.37 15.73 3.86
C LYS A 81 11.57 14.56 4.44
N LEU A 82 11.04 13.74 3.56
CA LEU A 82 10.21 12.59 3.88
C LEU A 82 10.99 11.30 3.62
N LYS A 83 11.12 10.44 4.63
CA LYS A 83 11.66 9.08 4.50
C LYS A 83 10.56 8.14 4.02
N ILE A 84 10.89 7.22 3.13
CA ILE A 84 9.97 6.21 2.60
C ILE A 84 10.48 4.82 2.97
N ASP A 85 9.62 4.02 3.56
CA ASP A 85 9.86 2.61 3.89
C ASP A 85 8.82 1.74 3.19
N ILE A 86 9.28 0.74 2.44
CA ILE A 86 8.40 -0.26 1.81
C ILE A 86 8.04 -1.30 2.87
N LEU A 87 6.77 -1.38 3.24
CA LEU A 87 6.28 -2.31 4.25
C LEU A 87 5.83 -3.65 3.65
N GLY A 88 5.30 -3.61 2.43
CA GLY A 88 4.79 -4.78 1.73
C GLY A 88 4.68 -4.57 0.23
N ALA A 89 4.71 -5.67 -0.52
CA ALA A 89 4.73 -5.66 -1.98
C ALA A 89 3.92 -6.83 -2.56
N GLU A 90 3.30 -6.58 -3.71
CA GLU A 90 2.77 -7.60 -4.61
C GLU A 90 3.91 -8.47 -5.13
N GLU A 91 3.75 -9.79 -5.12
CA GLU A 91 4.87 -10.72 -5.27
C GLU A 91 5.25 -11.03 -6.72
N THR A 92 4.32 -10.93 -7.67
CA THR A 92 4.56 -11.25 -9.10
C THR A 92 5.56 -10.27 -9.71
N TRP A 93 5.35 -8.97 -9.47
CA TRP A 93 6.16 -7.89 -10.03
C TRP A 93 7.04 -7.21 -8.97
N GLN A 94 6.90 -7.59 -7.69
CA GLN A 94 7.52 -6.90 -6.55
C GLN A 94 7.09 -5.43 -6.45
N THR A 95 5.87 -5.13 -6.90
CA THR A 95 5.30 -3.78 -6.86
C THR A 95 5.00 -3.39 -5.43
N PRO A 96 5.56 -2.29 -4.90
CA PRO A 96 5.29 -1.86 -3.54
C PRO A 96 3.80 -1.52 -3.35
N SER A 97 3.17 -2.19 -2.40
CA SER A 97 1.72 -2.13 -2.15
C SER A 97 1.36 -1.50 -0.81
N LEU A 98 2.29 -1.48 0.14
CA LEU A 98 2.18 -0.80 1.43
C LEU A 98 3.44 0.03 1.66
N LEU A 99 3.29 1.33 1.84
CA LEU A 99 4.40 2.27 2.06
C LEU A 99 4.17 3.05 3.35
N LEU A 100 5.24 3.24 4.12
CA LEU A 100 5.28 4.18 5.24
C LEU A 100 6.09 5.39 4.83
N VAL A 101 5.49 6.57 4.96
CA VAL A 101 6.15 7.86 4.77
C VAL A 101 6.26 8.54 6.12
N SER A 102 7.48 8.92 6.50
CA SER A 102 7.76 9.60 7.77
C SER A 102 8.45 10.93 7.52
N LEU A 103 8.01 11.99 8.19
CA LEU A 103 8.72 13.26 8.15
C LEU A 103 10.01 13.15 9.00
N ILE A 104 11.16 13.42 8.40
CA ILE A 104 12.44 13.36 9.11
C ILE A 104 12.45 14.40 10.22
N ASN A 105 12.94 14.01 11.41
CA ASN A 105 12.92 14.81 12.64
C ASN A 105 11.52 15.08 13.22
N SER A 106 10.50 14.30 12.84
CA SER A 106 9.16 14.36 13.40
C SER A 106 8.65 12.95 13.75
N THR A 107 7.58 12.89 14.55
CA THR A 107 6.81 11.66 14.80
C THR A 107 5.68 11.46 13.77
N SER A 108 5.49 12.41 12.85
CA SER A 108 4.45 12.37 11.81
C SER A 108 4.72 11.24 10.81
N LYS A 109 3.69 10.41 10.60
CA LYS A 109 3.73 9.24 9.73
C LYS A 109 2.45 9.15 8.90
N ILE A 110 2.59 8.64 7.69
CA ILE A 110 1.49 8.36 6.77
C ILE A 110 1.72 6.97 6.21
N VAL A 111 0.69 6.14 6.17
CA VAL A 111 0.73 4.86 5.46
C VAL A 111 -0.08 4.98 4.18
N PHE A 112 0.50 4.55 3.07
CA PHE A 112 -0.16 4.40 1.78
C PHE A 112 -0.42 2.93 1.52
N SER A 113 -1.63 2.59 1.09
CA SER A 113 -2.00 1.23 0.69
C SER A 113 -2.59 1.22 -0.71
N GLN A 114 -2.09 0.32 -1.54
CA GLN A 114 -2.68 -0.07 -2.82
C GLN A 114 -3.45 -1.38 -2.72
N VAL A 115 -3.45 -2.01 -1.54
CA VAL A 115 -4.18 -3.24 -1.24
C VAL A 115 -5.28 -3.01 -0.23
N HIS A 116 -6.34 -3.81 -0.32
CA HIS A 116 -7.42 -3.79 0.65
C HIS A 116 -7.22 -4.85 1.72
N LEU A 117 -7.01 -4.36 2.94
CA LEU A 117 -7.01 -5.20 4.14
C LEU A 117 -8.40 -5.30 4.77
N GLU A 118 -9.32 -4.43 4.36
CA GLU A 118 -10.64 -4.21 4.97
C GLU A 118 -11.81 -4.82 4.19
N MET A 119 -11.61 -5.26 2.95
CA MET A 119 -12.72 -5.68 2.10
C MET A 119 -13.37 -6.97 2.59
N ALA A 120 -14.69 -6.96 2.75
CA ALA A 120 -15.42 -8.18 3.10
C ALA A 120 -15.46 -9.14 1.90
N PRO A 121 -15.24 -10.45 2.08
CA PRO A 121 -15.40 -11.42 0.99
C PRO A 121 -16.81 -11.38 0.35
N SER A 122 -17.85 -11.04 1.11
CA SER A 122 -19.23 -10.88 0.63
C SER A 122 -19.41 -9.80 -0.43
N GLN A 123 -18.47 -8.86 -0.57
CA GLN A 123 -18.51 -7.87 -1.67
C GLN A 123 -18.24 -8.51 -3.05
N TYR A 124 -17.78 -9.77 -3.07
CA TYR A 124 -17.46 -10.53 -4.28
C TYR A 124 -18.35 -11.77 -4.44
N GLU A 125 -19.60 -11.72 -3.98
CA GLU A 125 -20.57 -12.83 -4.12
C GLU A 125 -20.74 -13.34 -5.57
N SER A 126 -20.57 -12.46 -6.56
CA SER A 126 -20.63 -12.81 -7.99
C SER A 126 -19.32 -13.40 -8.56
N ASP A 127 -18.22 -13.39 -7.79
CA ASP A 127 -16.92 -13.93 -8.16
C ASP A 127 -16.41 -14.87 -7.05
N ASP A 128 -16.83 -16.14 -7.15
CA ASP A 128 -16.49 -17.18 -6.18
C ASP A 128 -14.97 -17.34 -5.98
N LYS A 129 -14.17 -17.09 -7.01
CA LYS A 129 -12.71 -17.20 -6.92
C LYS A 129 -12.16 -16.11 -6.01
N LYS A 130 -12.58 -14.84 -6.21
CA LYS A 130 -12.18 -13.73 -5.34
C LYS A 130 -12.69 -13.90 -3.92
N ARG A 131 -13.97 -14.26 -3.76
CA ARG A 131 -14.57 -14.49 -2.44
C ARG A 131 -13.79 -15.56 -1.65
N GLN A 132 -13.58 -16.74 -2.22
CA GLN A 132 -12.87 -17.84 -1.54
C GLN A 132 -11.41 -17.48 -1.22
N ALA A 133 -10.75 -16.70 -2.08
CA ALA A 133 -9.38 -16.24 -1.82
C ALA A 133 -9.33 -15.29 -0.63
N LEU A 134 -10.30 -14.38 -0.51
CA LEU A 134 -10.38 -13.44 0.61
C LEU A 134 -10.78 -14.12 1.93
N GLU A 135 -11.71 -15.08 1.90
CA GLU A 135 -12.06 -15.88 3.08
C GLU A 135 -10.83 -16.62 3.65
N LYS A 136 -9.99 -17.16 2.76
CA LYS A 136 -8.73 -17.82 3.17
C LYS A 136 -7.72 -16.86 3.77
N SER A 137 -7.80 -15.57 3.43
CA SER A 137 -6.84 -14.56 3.86
C SER A 137 -7.32 -13.69 5.01
N ASP A 138 -8.60 -13.76 5.42
CA ASP A 138 -9.21 -12.93 6.47
C ASP A 138 -8.34 -12.74 7.71
N ARG A 139 -7.83 -13.85 8.27
CA ARG A 139 -6.99 -13.81 9.47
C ARG A 139 -5.70 -13.01 9.22
N ALA A 140 -5.00 -13.33 8.13
CA ALA A 140 -3.77 -12.62 7.76
C ALA A 140 -4.04 -11.13 7.50
N ARG A 141 -5.13 -10.80 6.80
CA ARG A 141 -5.52 -9.41 6.53
C ARG A 141 -5.76 -8.61 7.80
N LEU A 142 -6.46 -9.19 8.77
CA LEU A 142 -6.71 -8.58 10.07
C LEU A 142 -5.43 -8.43 10.90
N GLU A 143 -4.58 -9.46 10.92
CA GLU A 143 -3.30 -9.43 11.62
C GLU A 143 -2.36 -8.36 11.02
N ILE A 144 -2.28 -8.27 9.69
CA ILE A 144 -1.53 -7.23 8.97
C ILE A 144 -2.12 -5.84 9.27
N LEU A 145 -3.44 -5.67 9.18
CA LEU A 145 -4.08 -4.39 9.47
C LEU A 145 -3.81 -3.94 10.90
N CYS A 146 -3.98 -4.83 11.88
CA CYS A 146 -3.71 -4.52 13.28
C CYS A 146 -2.24 -4.12 13.50
N ASP A 147 -1.31 -4.81 12.85
CA ASP A 147 0.11 -4.48 12.94
C ASP A 147 0.46 -3.16 12.25
N VAL A 148 -0.15 -2.85 11.10
CA VAL A 148 0.01 -1.55 10.43
C VAL A 148 -0.49 -0.42 11.33
N LEU A 149 -1.69 -0.55 11.88
CA LEU A 149 -2.28 0.45 12.76
C LEU A 149 -1.51 0.57 14.09
N GLY A 150 -1.08 -0.54 14.68
CA GLY A 150 -0.40 -0.57 15.96
C GLY A 150 1.07 -0.18 15.89
N SER A 151 1.85 -0.89 15.09
CA SER A 151 3.30 -0.72 15.02
C SER A 151 3.72 0.57 14.32
N HIS A 152 2.96 1.02 13.30
CA HIS A 152 3.35 2.20 12.52
C HIS A 152 2.58 3.46 12.93
N LEU A 153 1.27 3.36 13.19
CA LEU A 153 0.43 4.51 13.54
C LEU A 153 0.16 4.67 15.04
N GLY A 154 0.64 3.76 15.89
CA GLY A 154 0.55 3.87 17.35
C GLY A 154 -0.85 3.64 17.92
N LEU A 155 -1.76 3.01 17.16
CA LEU A 155 -3.12 2.72 17.62
C LEU A 155 -3.18 1.44 18.45
N GLN A 156 -4.00 1.44 19.50
CA GLN A 156 -4.27 0.21 20.26
C GLN A 156 -5.31 -0.63 19.51
N CYS A 157 -4.86 -1.76 18.96
CA CYS A 157 -5.73 -2.69 18.23
C CYS A 157 -6.00 -3.94 19.09
N SER A 158 -7.24 -4.45 19.04
CA SER A 158 -7.63 -5.70 19.69
C SER A 158 -8.12 -6.69 18.64
N ILE A 159 -7.55 -7.90 18.65
CA ILE A 159 -7.93 -9.01 17.79
C ILE A 159 -8.95 -9.93 18.52
N LYS A 160 -9.29 -9.64 19.78
CA LYS A 160 -10.01 -10.55 20.69
C LYS A 160 -11.55 -10.46 20.62
N GLN A 161 -12.15 -10.22 19.45
CA GLN A 161 -13.62 -10.18 19.33
C GLN A 161 -14.19 -11.30 18.47
N SER A 162 -15.35 -11.80 18.92
CA SER A 162 -16.28 -12.75 18.27
C SER A 162 -16.75 -12.25 16.88
N PRO A 163 -17.45 -13.05 16.05
CA PRO A 163 -17.31 -13.07 14.59
C PRO A 163 -17.22 -11.68 13.97
N ILE A 164 -16.12 -11.45 13.25
CA ILE A 164 -15.72 -10.14 12.76
C ILE A 164 -16.61 -9.77 11.58
N THR A 165 -17.42 -8.72 11.76
CA THR A 165 -18.22 -8.13 10.68
C THR A 165 -17.43 -6.99 10.07
N PHE A 166 -17.02 -7.13 8.81
CA PHE A 166 -16.35 -6.05 8.09
C PHE A 166 -17.34 -4.91 7.80
N THR A 167 -17.07 -3.72 8.32
CA THR A 167 -17.87 -2.51 8.08
C THR A 167 -17.05 -1.43 7.40
N ASN A 168 -17.69 -0.61 6.57
CA ASN A 168 -17.03 0.57 6.02
C ASN A 168 -16.61 1.52 7.14
N ALA A 169 -15.34 1.93 7.11
CA ALA A 169 -14.78 2.92 8.03
C ALA A 169 -14.04 3.99 7.24
N TYR A 170 -14.29 5.25 7.59
CA TYR A 170 -13.67 6.45 7.03
C TYR A 170 -12.84 7.13 8.12
N PHE A 171 -11.60 7.50 7.79
CA PHE A 171 -10.79 8.35 8.65
C PHE A 171 -11.03 9.80 8.20
N LEU A 172 -11.79 10.57 8.98
CA LEU A 172 -11.94 12.00 8.76
C LEU A 172 -10.78 12.70 9.46
N GLY A 173 -9.79 13.17 8.70
CA GLY A 173 -8.81 14.15 9.17
C GLY A 173 -9.37 15.56 9.00
N ASN A 174 -9.11 16.46 9.94
CA ASN A 174 -9.42 17.88 9.76
C ASN A 174 -8.51 18.45 8.66
N HIS A 175 -9.14 18.98 7.62
CA HIS A 175 -8.51 19.76 6.55
C HIS A 175 -8.07 21.14 7.02
#